data_AF-A0A8S0Z231-F1
#
_entry.id   AF-A0A8S0Z231-F1
#
_cell.length_a   1.000
_cell.length_b   1.000
_cell.length_c   1.000
_cell.angle_alpha   90.00
_cell.angle_beta   90.00
_cell.angle_gamma   90.00
#
_symmetry.space_group_name_H-M   'P 1'
#
loop_
_entity.id
_entity.type
_entity.pdbx_description
1 polymer ?
#
loop_
_entity_poly.entity_id
_entity_poly.type
_entity_poly.pdbx_seq_one_letter_code
_entity_poly.pdbx_strand_id
1 'polypeptide(L)'
;MRPCRANVSLLEEDIWREQQCSAHDDTPYGGELFHWRAHRDDAEPCALTCRGTPQHSGQSPEPTVSLDDEDRVVVTVLAARVSDGTRCRPGSLDMCIDGRCQNSRVVRRQLGRVYDAMKQVIDGLDYLPAARLN
;
A
#
# COMPACT_ATOMS: atom_id res chain seq x y z
N MET A 1 6.93 11.25 -11.43
CA MET A 1 5.92 10.24 -11.05
C MET A 1 5.94 9.12 -12.09
N ARG A 2 6.30 7.89 -11.71
CA ARG A 2 6.33 6.76 -12.65
C ARG A 2 4.91 6.22 -12.85
N PRO A 3 4.43 6.02 -14.09
CA PRO A 3 3.09 5.49 -14.34
C PRO A 3 3.00 4.01 -13.94
N CYS A 4 1.82 3.58 -13.49
CA CYS A 4 1.52 2.20 -13.13
C CYS A 4 1.66 1.28 -14.36
N ARG A 5 2.57 0.31 -14.32
CA ARG A 5 2.61 -0.79 -15.30
C ARG A 5 1.39 -1.70 -15.08
N ALA A 6 0.68 -2.02 -16.16
CA ALA A 6 -0.54 -2.84 -16.12
C ALA A 6 -0.28 -4.37 -16.10
N ASN A 7 0.96 -4.79 -16.39
CA ASN A 7 1.36 -6.20 -16.30
C ASN A 7 2.10 -6.38 -14.98
N VAL A 8 1.43 -7.00 -14.02
CA VAL A 8 1.89 -7.15 -12.64
C VAL A 8 1.81 -8.64 -12.31
N SER A 9 2.95 -9.29 -12.13
CA SER A 9 3.00 -10.63 -11.55
C SER A 9 2.45 -10.62 -10.13
N LEU A 10 1.99 -11.76 -9.57
CA LEU A 10 1.52 -11.83 -8.17
C LEU A 10 2.55 -11.26 -7.17
N LEU A 11 3.84 -11.36 -7.48
CA LEU A 11 4.94 -10.78 -6.70
C LEU A 11 4.99 -9.24 -6.80
N GLU A 12 4.60 -8.66 -7.93
CA GLU A 12 4.51 -7.21 -8.09
C GLU A 12 3.19 -6.64 -7.50
N GLU A 13 2.14 -7.44 -7.27
CA GLU A 13 0.90 -6.96 -6.65
C GLU A 13 1.10 -6.49 -5.20
N ASP A 14 2.09 -7.05 -4.52
CA ASP A 14 2.45 -6.73 -3.15
C ASP A 14 3.53 -5.64 -3.03
N ILE A 15 4.12 -5.18 -4.13
CA ILE A 15 5.27 -4.24 -4.09
C ILE A 15 4.99 -2.95 -3.30
N TRP A 16 3.75 -2.45 -3.37
CA TRP A 16 3.34 -1.24 -2.64
C TRP A 16 3.17 -1.48 -1.15
N ARG A 17 2.67 -2.65 -0.76
CA ARG A 17 2.54 -3.04 0.65
C ARG A 17 3.91 -3.35 1.23
N GLU A 18 4.75 -4.02 0.45
CA GLU A 18 6.13 -4.34 0.75
C GLU A 18 6.94 -3.09 1.06
N GLN A 19 6.87 -2.07 0.20
CA GLN A 19 7.57 -0.79 0.41
C GLN A 19 7.11 -0.07 1.69
N GLN A 20 5.81 -0.17 2.03
CA GLN A 20 5.28 0.43 3.26
C GLN A 20 5.76 -0.33 4.50
N CYS A 21 5.80 -1.66 4.47
CA CYS A 21 6.36 -2.46 5.56
C CYS A 21 7.86 -2.18 5.73
N SER A 22 8.66 -2.21 4.66
CA SER A 22 10.10 -2.00 4.74
C SER A 22 10.51 -0.60 5.20
N ALA A 23 9.60 0.38 5.13
CA ALA A 23 9.83 1.71 5.70
C ALA A 23 9.99 1.69 7.23
N HIS A 24 9.62 0.58 7.89
CA HIS A 24 9.78 0.38 9.33
C HIS A 24 11.07 -0.39 9.70
N ASP A 25 11.91 -0.77 8.72
CA ASP A 25 13.14 -1.57 8.99
C ASP A 25 14.11 -0.86 9.95
N ASP A 26 14.14 0.48 9.92
CA ASP A 26 15.01 1.30 10.76
C ASP A 26 14.34 1.73 12.08
N THR A 27 13.14 1.24 12.37
CA THR A 27 12.38 1.57 13.60
C THR A 27 12.31 0.36 14.53
N PRO A 28 12.82 0.45 15.77
CA PRO A 28 12.76 -0.66 16.72
C PRO A 28 11.32 -1.04 17.09
N TYR A 29 11.01 -2.34 17.02
CA TYR A 29 9.77 -2.93 17.52
C TYR A 29 10.09 -3.80 18.72
N GLY A 30 9.54 -3.46 19.90
CA GLY A 30 9.91 -4.14 21.15
C GLY A 30 11.39 -4.01 21.52
N GLY A 31 12.10 -3.02 20.98
CA GLY A 31 13.54 -2.79 21.23
C GLY A 31 14.49 -3.47 20.25
N GLU A 32 14.00 -4.25 19.28
CA GLU A 32 14.81 -4.91 18.25
C GLU A 32 14.44 -4.41 16.85
N LEU A 33 15.39 -4.45 15.91
CA LEU A 33 15.17 -4.12 14.50
C LEU A 33 14.79 -5.39 13.73
N PHE A 34 13.84 -5.24 12.80
CA PHE A 34 13.33 -6.32 11.96
C PHE A 34 13.46 -5.94 10.48
N HIS A 35 13.60 -6.95 9.63
CA HIS A 35 13.32 -6.83 8.20
C HIS A 35 11.84 -7.11 7.98
N TRP A 36 11.09 -6.08 7.62
CA TRP A 36 9.65 -6.15 7.44
C TRP A 36 9.27 -6.45 6.00
N ARG A 37 8.38 -7.43 5.84
CA ARG A 37 7.78 -7.85 4.57
C ARG A 37 6.27 -7.73 4.64
N ALA A 38 5.64 -7.56 3.48
CA ALA A 38 4.18 -7.51 3.39
C ALA A 38 3.52 -8.78 3.97
N HIS A 39 2.50 -8.59 4.80
CA HIS A 39 1.59 -9.65 5.21
C HIS A 39 0.15 -9.26 4.84
N ARG A 40 -0.62 -10.20 4.28
CA ARG A 40 -2.03 -9.98 3.95
C ARG A 40 -2.91 -10.60 5.02
N ASP A 41 -3.80 -9.80 5.56
CA ASP A 41 -4.88 -10.23 6.44
C ASP A 41 -6.20 -10.06 5.69
N ASP A 42 -6.90 -11.15 5.39
CA ASP A 42 -8.18 -11.09 4.66
C ASP A 42 -9.33 -10.51 5.50
N ALA A 43 -9.22 -10.52 6.83
CA ALA A 43 -10.20 -9.91 7.73
C ALA A 43 -10.03 -8.38 7.76
N GLU A 44 -8.79 -7.90 7.77
CA GLU A 44 -8.44 -6.47 7.75
C GLU A 44 -7.52 -6.11 6.57
N PRO A 45 -7.97 -6.23 5.31
CA PRO A 45 -7.11 -6.16 4.13
C PRO A 45 -6.52 -4.78 3.86
N CYS A 46 -7.00 -3.75 4.55
CA CYS A 46 -6.49 -2.40 4.46
C CYS A 46 -5.70 -1.94 5.68
N ALA A 47 -5.55 -2.77 6.71
CA ALA A 47 -4.53 -2.55 7.74
C ALA A 47 -3.13 -2.85 7.16
N LEU A 48 -2.10 -2.17 7.68
CA LEU A 48 -0.71 -2.46 7.32
C LEU A 48 -0.17 -3.55 8.25
N THR A 49 -0.56 -4.79 7.96
CA THR A 49 0.01 -5.98 8.62
C THR A 49 1.33 -6.35 7.94
N CYS A 50 2.38 -6.58 8.74
CA CYS A 50 3.71 -6.90 8.24
C CYS A 50 4.29 -8.12 8.97
N ARG A 51 5.08 -8.92 8.24
CA ARG A 51 5.87 -10.04 8.76
C ARG A 51 7.31 -9.58 8.95
N GLY A 52 7.83 -9.61 10.18
CA GLY A 52 9.19 -9.21 10.53
C GLY A 52 10.09 -10.41 10.83
N THR A 53 11.32 -10.39 10.31
CA THR A 53 12.42 -11.27 10.76
C THR A 53 13.53 -10.45 11.42
N PRO A 54 14.08 -10.83 12.58
CA PRO A 54 15.05 -9.99 13.28
C PRO A 54 16.34 -9.79 12.47
N GLN A 55 16.85 -8.55 12.42
CA GLN A 55 18.03 -8.22 11.59
C GLN A 55 19.35 -8.80 12.14
N HIS A 56 19.45 -8.93 13.46
CA HIS A 56 20.67 -9.43 14.13
C HIS A 56 20.83 -10.95 14.09
N SER A 57 19.93 -11.66 13.41
CA SER A 57 20.02 -13.11 13.18
C SER A 57 21.22 -13.52 12.30
N GLY A 58 22.05 -12.56 11.86
CA GLY A 58 23.25 -12.74 11.05
C GLY A 58 24.58 -12.90 11.81
N GLN A 59 24.59 -13.07 13.14
CA GLN A 59 25.80 -13.62 13.79
C GLN A 59 25.87 -15.12 13.46
N SER A 60 26.72 -15.47 12.49
CA SER A 60 26.96 -16.84 11.97
C SER A 60 26.64 -17.94 12.98
N PRO A 61 25.62 -18.78 12.76
CA PRO A 61 25.56 -20.04 13.47
C PRO A 61 26.79 -20.83 13.03
N GLU A 62 27.65 -21.19 13.98
CA GLU A 62 28.45 -22.40 13.86
C GLU A 62 27.56 -23.51 13.26
N PRO A 63 28.08 -24.38 12.38
CA PRO A 63 27.29 -25.37 11.65
C PRO A 63 26.82 -26.46 12.62
N THR A 64 25.83 -26.12 13.43
CA THR A 64 25.14 -27.00 14.35
C THR A 64 23.68 -26.91 13.97
N VAL A 65 23.26 -27.94 13.24
CA VAL A 65 21.87 -28.33 13.01
C VAL A 65 20.93 -27.77 14.07
N SER A 66 20.16 -26.75 13.71
CA SER A 66 19.02 -26.29 14.49
C SER A 66 17.89 -25.93 13.52
N LEU A 67 16.81 -26.70 13.63
CA LEU A 67 15.45 -26.20 13.45
C LEU A 67 15.41 -24.84 14.20
N ASP A 68 14.93 -23.73 13.62
CA ASP A 68 13.83 -22.92 14.19
C ASP A 68 13.85 -21.47 13.61
N ASP A 69 14.38 -21.20 12.41
CA ASP A 69 14.40 -19.81 11.85
C ASP A 69 12.98 -19.23 11.62
N GLU A 70 11.95 -20.09 11.53
CA GLU A 70 10.55 -19.66 11.49
C GLU A 70 9.97 -19.23 12.84
N ASP A 71 10.58 -19.62 13.97
CA ASP A 71 10.03 -19.33 15.31
C ASP A 71 10.29 -17.88 15.77
N ARG A 72 11.16 -17.13 15.08
CA ARG A 72 11.42 -15.71 15.38
C ARG A 72 10.68 -14.73 14.47
N VAL A 73 9.71 -15.24 13.71
CA VAL A 73 8.86 -14.43 12.82
C VAL A 73 7.78 -13.74 13.64
N VAL A 74 7.69 -12.42 13.51
CA VAL A 74 6.60 -11.64 14.10
C VAL A 74 5.64 -11.21 13.00
N VAL A 75 4.33 -11.40 13.22
CA VAL A 75 3.29 -10.78 12.38
C VAL A 75 2.52 -9.79 13.22
N THR A 76 2.50 -8.52 12.80
CA THR A 76 1.85 -7.45 13.56
C THR A 76 1.33 -6.35 12.66
N VAL A 77 0.38 -5.57 13.16
CA VAL A 77 -0.14 -4.37 12.49
C VAL A 77 0.75 -3.19 12.83
N LEU A 78 1.52 -2.70 11.86
CA LEU A 78 2.41 -1.55 12.04
C LEU A 78 1.71 -0.20 11.82
N ALA A 79 0.61 -0.19 11.07
CA ALA A 79 -0.24 0.98 10.92
C ALA A 79 -1.71 0.58 10.71
N ALA A 80 -2.62 1.42 11.20
CA ALA A 80 -4.07 1.21 11.09
C ALA A 80 -4.56 1.15 9.63
N ARG A 81 -3.84 1.79 8.70
CA ARG A 81 -4.17 1.75 7.28
C ARG A 81 -2.93 1.74 6.40
N VAL A 82 -3.02 1.01 5.29
CA VAL A 82 -2.13 1.21 4.13
C VAL A 82 -2.48 2.51 3.40
N SER A 83 -1.54 2.99 2.61
CA SER A 83 -1.69 4.13 1.73
C SER A 83 -2.77 3.88 0.67
N ASP A 84 -3.53 4.92 0.36
CA ASP A 84 -4.58 4.87 -0.65
C ASP A 84 -4.03 4.41 -2.01
N GLY A 85 -4.77 3.51 -2.68
CA GLY A 85 -4.37 2.88 -3.93
C GLY A 85 -3.65 1.54 -3.76
N THR A 86 -3.26 1.15 -2.54
CA THR A 86 -2.70 -0.20 -2.27
C THR A 86 -3.75 -1.28 -2.55
N ARG A 87 -3.40 -2.35 -3.27
CA ARG A 87 -4.33 -3.45 -3.56
C ARG A 87 -4.75 -4.19 -2.29
N CYS A 88 -6.05 -4.43 -2.13
CA CYS A 88 -6.61 -5.12 -0.97
C CYS A 88 -6.94 -6.60 -1.23
N ARG A 89 -7.13 -7.02 -2.48
CA ARG A 89 -7.50 -8.40 -2.82
C ARG A 89 -6.56 -8.97 -3.88
N PRO A 90 -5.98 -10.18 -3.67
CA PRO A 90 -5.15 -10.84 -4.68
C PRO A 90 -5.90 -11.02 -6.01
N GLY A 91 -5.23 -10.79 -7.14
CA GLY A 91 -5.81 -10.96 -8.47
C GLY A 91 -6.92 -9.97 -8.84
N SER A 92 -7.24 -9.00 -7.97
CA SER A 92 -8.19 -7.92 -8.21
C SER A 92 -7.50 -6.58 -8.28
N LEU A 93 -8.14 -5.63 -8.98
CA LEU A 93 -7.74 -4.22 -9.01
C LEU A 93 -8.32 -3.43 -7.82
N ASP A 94 -9.06 -4.09 -6.93
CA ASP A 94 -9.66 -3.48 -5.74
C ASP A 94 -8.55 -2.91 -4.84
N MET A 95 -8.79 -1.70 -4.34
CA MET A 95 -7.78 -0.90 -3.67
C MET A 95 -8.29 -0.33 -2.36
N CYS A 96 -7.39 -0.13 -1.41
CA CYS A 96 -7.68 0.58 -0.17
C CYS A 96 -7.84 2.06 -0.45
N ILE A 97 -8.94 2.64 0.00
CA ILE A 97 -9.20 4.09 0.01
C ILE A 97 -9.78 4.42 1.38
N ASP A 98 -9.10 5.29 2.11
CA ASP A 98 -9.46 5.68 3.47
C ASP A 98 -9.67 4.47 4.40
N GLY A 99 -8.73 3.51 4.33
CA GLY A 99 -8.77 2.29 5.15
C GLY A 99 -9.85 1.27 4.77
N ARG A 100 -10.60 1.49 3.67
CA ARG A 100 -11.63 0.54 3.19
C ARG A 100 -11.25 -0.06 1.84
N CYS A 101 -11.46 -1.36 1.68
CA CYS A 101 -11.25 -2.05 0.41
C CYS A 101 -12.39 -1.71 -0.56
N GLN A 102 -12.11 -0.83 -1.52
CA GLN A 102 -13.07 -0.34 -2.50
C GLN A 102 -12.97 -1.11 -3.81
N ASN A 103 -14.14 -1.35 -4.43
CA ASN A 103 -14.18 -1.99 -5.73
C ASN A 103 -13.58 -1.07 -6.80
N SER A 104 -12.65 -1.58 -7.61
CA SER A 104 -11.92 -0.79 -8.61
C SER A 104 -12.82 -0.14 -9.67
N ARG A 105 -13.97 -0.73 -9.98
CA ARG A 105 -14.94 -0.16 -10.92
C ARG A 105 -15.69 1.01 -10.27
N VAL A 106 -15.98 0.92 -8.97
CA VAL A 106 -16.62 1.99 -8.21
C VAL A 106 -15.67 3.18 -8.09
N VAL A 107 -14.42 2.94 -7.68
CA VAL A 107 -13.40 4.01 -7.59
C VAL A 107 -13.21 4.71 -8.93
N ARG A 108 -13.06 3.95 -10.03
CA ARG A 108 -12.95 4.53 -11.38
C ARG A 108 -14.15 5.38 -11.78
N ARG A 109 -15.37 4.92 -11.49
CA ARG A 109 -16.60 5.71 -11.76
C ARG A 109 -16.65 6.99 -10.93
N GLN A 110 -16.26 6.93 -9.66
CA GLN A 110 -16.25 8.11 -8.79
C GLN A 110 -15.23 9.14 -9.27
N LEU A 111 -14.02 8.72 -9.64
CA LEU A 111 -13.01 9.59 -10.25
C LEU A 111 -13.50 10.18 -11.57
N GLY A 112 -14.18 9.39 -12.41
CA GLY A 112 -14.81 9.89 -13.64
C GLY A 112 -15.78 11.03 -13.37
N ARG A 113 -16.66 10.90 -12.37
CA ARG A 113 -17.58 11.98 -11.98
C ARG A 113 -16.87 13.24 -11.51
N VAL A 114 -15.79 13.10 -10.74
CA VAL A 114 -14.98 14.25 -10.28
C VAL A 114 -14.33 14.93 -11.48
N TYR A 115 -13.75 14.16 -12.40
CA TYR A 115 -13.14 14.68 -13.61
C TYR A 115 -14.16 15.39 -14.51
N ASP A 116 -15.34 14.80 -14.71
CA ASP A 116 -16.42 15.40 -15.51
C ASP A 116 -16.93 16.71 -14.87
N ALA A 117 -17.11 16.73 -13.55
CA ALA A 117 -17.49 17.94 -12.82
C ALA A 117 -16.41 19.03 -12.91
N MET A 118 -15.14 18.66 -12.74
CA MET A 118 -14.02 19.60 -12.87
C MET A 118 -13.92 20.15 -14.29
N LYS A 119 -14.14 19.30 -15.30
CA LYS A 119 -14.19 19.72 -16.71
C LYS A 119 -15.33 20.70 -16.97
N GLN A 120 -16.53 20.48 -16.41
CA GLN A 120 -17.64 21.43 -16.52
C GLN A 120 -17.31 22.80 -15.92
N VAL A 121 -16.58 22.85 -14.81
CA VAL A 121 -16.13 24.12 -14.22
C VAL A 121 -15.13 24.82 -15.15
N ILE A 122 -14.15 24.09 -15.68
CA ILE A 122 -13.14 24.66 -16.60
C ILE A 122 -13.80 25.16 -17.88
N ASP A 123 -14.63 24.35 -18.53
CA ASP A 123 -15.36 24.73 -19.75
C ASP A 123 -16.33 25.91 -19.48
N GLY A 124 -16.84 26.04 -18.26
CA GLY A 124 -17.69 27.16 -17.83
C GLY A 124 -16.92 28.45 -17.53
N LEU A 125 -15.66 28.37 -17.13
CA LEU A 125 -14.76 29.52 -16.96
C LEU A 125 -14.37 30.13 -18.31
N ASP A 126 -14.33 29.34 -19.38
CA ASP A 126 -14.14 29.82 -20.76
C ASP A 126 -15.38 30.57 -21.31
N TYR A 127 -16.52 30.51 -20.60
CA TYR A 127 -17.77 31.20 -20.97
C TYR A 127 -18.03 32.50 -20.22
N LEU A 128 -17.11 32.97 -19.36
CA LEU A 128 -17.21 34.32 -18.80
C LEU A 128 -16.80 35.34 -19.88
N PRO A 129 -17.74 36.14 -20.43
CA PRO A 129 -17.35 37.20 -21.35
C PRO A 129 -16.44 38.15 -20.57
N ALA A 130 -15.28 38.47 -21.14
CA ALA A 130 -14.40 39.51 -20.63
C ALA A 130 -15.25 40.75 -20.35
N ALA A 131 -15.54 41.00 -19.07
CA ALA A 131 -16.29 42.17 -18.67
C ALA A 131 -15.51 43.36 -19.20
N ARG A 132 -16.14 44.11 -20.12
CA ARG A 132 -15.60 45.37 -20.64
C ARG A 132 -15.37 46.27 -19.44
N LEU A 133 -14.10 46.44 -19.07
CA LEU A 133 -13.63 47.56 -18.29
C LEU A 133 -13.82 48.79 -19.19
N ASN A 134 -14.86 49.57 -18.91
CA ASN A 134 -14.96 50.95 -19.38
C ASN A 134 -14.02 51.84 -18.58
#